data_AF-A0A9W8GT00-F1
#
_entry.id   AF-A0A9W8GT00-F1
#
_cell.length_a   1.000
_cell.length_b   1.000
_cell.length_c   1.000
_cell.angle_alpha   90.00
_cell.angle_beta   90.00
_cell.angle_gamma   90.00
#
_symmetry.space_group_name_H-M   'P 1'
#
loop_
_entity.id
_entity.type
_entity.pdbx_description
1 polymer ?
#
loop_
_entity_poly.entity_id
_entity_poly.type
_entity_poly.pdbx_seq_one_letter_code
_entity_poly.pdbx_strand_id
1 'polypeptide(L)'
;MSEAEAPPAATDPSPLAKSKCEQCNIHDAKYKCPGCLLQTCSLPCSKQHKISSGCSGERDKAKFVKRAEYDANTLMSDYGFLQDLARDCTNLSHDAEERGVKGRQPPGIVLNRAQKNIVARAKSERQVYIRYMSPGIQRHKVNKTLWASSRSRLVWTLEIVVPELGAGLNKWIETGFHDVCQVGDLWTRLLHSGRGPRRADADGFDEALPRKRARNDPVRIQLTSDDG
;
A
#
# COMPACT_ATOMS: atom_id res chain seq x y z
N MET A 1 25.19 -26.72 -58.39
CA MET A 1 25.14 -26.94 -56.93
C MET A 1 26.04 -25.88 -56.32
N SER A 2 25.59 -24.82 -55.68
CA SER A 2 24.40 -24.58 -54.87
C SER A 2 24.09 -23.07 -54.89
N GLU A 3 22.82 -22.73 -55.09
CA GLU A 3 22.26 -21.38 -55.00
C GLU A 3 22.50 -20.77 -53.61
N ALA A 4 22.92 -19.50 -53.57
CA ALA A 4 22.94 -18.68 -52.38
C ALA A 4 21.63 -17.88 -52.33
N GLU A 5 20.68 -18.37 -51.54
CA GLU A 5 19.39 -17.73 -51.33
C GLU A 5 19.56 -16.53 -50.39
N ALA A 6 19.21 -15.34 -50.89
CA ALA A 6 19.22 -14.10 -50.12
C ALA A 6 18.14 -14.12 -49.03
N PRO A 7 18.36 -13.50 -47.86
CA PRO A 7 17.37 -13.48 -46.78
C PRO A 7 16.12 -12.71 -47.20
N PRO A 8 14.90 -13.22 -46.90
CA PRO A 8 13.66 -12.52 -47.27
C PRO A 8 13.52 -11.23 -46.49
N ALA A 9 13.24 -10.17 -47.25
CA ALA A 9 12.94 -8.82 -46.78
C ALA A 9 11.85 -8.82 -45.69
N ALA A 10 12.05 -7.96 -44.70
CA ALA A 10 11.11 -7.66 -43.64
C ALA A 10 9.70 -7.41 -44.21
N THR A 11 8.74 -8.21 -43.74
CA THR A 11 7.32 -7.99 -44.01
C THR A 11 6.89 -6.69 -43.34
N ASP A 12 6.61 -5.69 -44.16
CA ASP A 12 5.87 -4.48 -43.78
C ASP A 12 4.57 -4.86 -43.06
N PRO A 13 4.18 -4.19 -41.95
CA PRO A 13 2.87 -4.39 -41.37
C PRO A 13 1.80 -3.86 -42.33
N SER A 14 1.03 -4.81 -42.87
CA SER A 14 -0.18 -4.64 -43.69
C SER A 14 -1.03 -3.43 -43.27
N PRO A 15 -1.59 -2.65 -44.22
CA PRO A 15 -2.37 -1.47 -43.91
C PRO A 15 -3.62 -1.87 -43.13
N LEU A 16 -3.70 -1.36 -41.89
CA LEU A 16 -4.83 -1.42 -40.98
C LEU A 16 -6.15 -1.42 -41.74
N ALA A 17 -6.84 -2.56 -41.77
CA ALA A 17 -8.21 -2.63 -42.25
C ALA A 17 -9.03 -1.58 -41.49
N LYS A 18 -9.51 -0.55 -42.20
CA LYS A 18 -10.35 0.49 -41.61
C LYS A 18 -11.60 -0.18 -41.06
N SER A 19 -11.70 -0.26 -39.75
CA SER A 19 -12.87 -0.80 -39.07
C SER A 19 -14.05 0.15 -39.24
N LYS A 20 -15.26 -0.41 -39.36
CA LYS A 20 -16.49 0.38 -39.39
C LYS A 20 -16.78 0.95 -38.00
N CYS A 21 -17.52 2.04 -37.95
CA CYS A 21 -18.04 2.60 -36.71
C CYS A 21 -18.90 1.57 -35.98
N GLU A 22 -18.52 1.18 -34.77
CA GLU A 22 -19.26 0.17 -33.99
C GLU A 22 -20.63 0.67 -33.54
N GLN A 23 -20.89 1.98 -33.62
CA GLN A 23 -22.13 2.58 -33.14
C GLN A 23 -23.19 2.80 -34.23
N CYS A 24 -22.78 3.13 -35.47
CA CYS A 24 -23.71 3.29 -36.58
C CYS A 24 -23.53 2.25 -37.70
N ASN A 25 -22.40 1.54 -37.75
CA ASN A 25 -22.03 0.55 -38.76
C ASN A 25 -22.12 1.01 -40.23
N ILE A 26 -22.31 2.31 -40.48
CA ILE A 26 -22.47 2.90 -41.83
C ILE A 26 -21.13 3.41 -42.36
N HIS A 27 -20.42 4.21 -41.56
CA HIS A 27 -19.18 4.86 -41.97
C HIS A 27 -17.95 4.23 -41.31
N ASP A 28 -16.79 4.41 -41.94
CA ASP A 28 -15.50 4.03 -41.37
C ASP A 28 -15.23 4.78 -40.06
N ALA A 29 -14.66 4.07 -39.08
CA ALA A 29 -14.28 4.65 -37.81
C ALA A 29 -13.13 5.66 -37.97
N LYS A 30 -13.25 6.80 -37.29
CA LYS A 30 -12.27 7.90 -37.29
C LYS A 30 -11.70 8.19 -35.91
N TYR A 31 -12.47 7.90 -34.87
CA TYR A 31 -12.15 8.22 -33.48
C TYR A 31 -12.24 6.96 -32.62
N LYS A 32 -11.51 6.95 -31.51
CA LYS A 32 -11.53 5.86 -30.53
C LYS A 32 -11.77 6.42 -29.14
N CYS A 33 -12.73 5.85 -28.40
CA CYS A 33 -13.03 6.28 -27.05
C CYS A 33 -11.88 5.89 -26.10
N PRO A 34 -11.32 6.80 -25.27
CA PRO A 34 -10.21 6.43 -24.38
C PRO A 34 -10.65 5.59 -23.17
N GLY A 35 -11.94 5.60 -22.82
CA GLY A 35 -12.49 4.82 -21.70
C GLY A 35 -12.79 3.36 -22.07
N CYS A 36 -13.60 3.16 -23.12
CA CYS A 36 -14.04 1.81 -23.54
C CYS A 36 -13.40 1.31 -24.85
N LEU A 37 -12.52 2.09 -25.47
CA LEU A 37 -11.83 1.75 -26.73
C LEU A 37 -12.75 1.59 -27.96
N LEU A 38 -14.05 1.88 -27.82
CA LEU A 38 -15.04 1.79 -28.89
C LEU A 38 -14.73 2.78 -30.02
N GLN A 39 -14.82 2.27 -31.26
CA GLN A 39 -14.48 3.02 -32.45
C GLN A 39 -15.70 3.72 -33.06
N THR A 40 -15.58 5.03 -33.33
CA THR A 40 -16.69 5.89 -33.79
C THR A 40 -16.30 6.70 -35.02
N CYS A 41 -17.23 6.98 -35.92
CA CYS A 41 -16.96 7.77 -37.13
C CYS A 41 -17.09 9.29 -36.92
N SER A 42 -17.80 9.73 -35.90
CA SER A 42 -18.18 11.14 -35.71
C SER A 42 -18.52 11.47 -34.26
N LEU A 43 -18.54 12.77 -33.93
CA LEU A 43 -18.94 13.28 -32.61
C LEU A 43 -20.34 12.79 -32.15
N PRO A 44 -21.40 12.79 -32.98
CA PRO A 44 -22.69 12.25 -32.55
C PRO A 44 -22.62 10.77 -32.19
N CYS A 45 -21.88 9.95 -32.94
CA CYS A 45 -21.64 8.55 -32.57
C CYS A 45 -20.83 8.42 -31.26
N SER A 46 -19.88 9.33 -31.03
CA SER A 46 -19.13 9.41 -29.77
C SER A 46 -20.03 9.77 -28.58
N LYS A 47 -20.98 10.70 -28.73
CA LYS A 47 -21.94 11.02 -27.65
C LYS A 47 -22.97 9.93 -27.44
N GLN A 48 -23.48 9.35 -28.53
CA GLN A 48 -24.51 8.32 -28.48
C GLN A 48 -23.98 7.05 -27.79
N HIS A 49 -22.75 6.62 -28.07
CA HIS A 49 -22.21 5.45 -27.38
C HIS A 49 -22.12 5.68 -25.88
N LYS A 50 -21.62 6.84 -25.43
CA LYS A 50 -21.51 7.17 -24.00
C LYS A 50 -22.85 7.05 -23.28
N ILE A 51 -23.93 7.50 -23.92
CA ILE A 51 -25.29 7.37 -23.39
C ILE A 51 -25.75 5.91 -23.40
N SER A 52 -25.66 5.23 -24.55
CA SER A 52 -26.16 3.86 -24.71
C SER A 52 -25.41 2.81 -23.87
N SER A 53 -24.11 3.00 -23.67
CA SER A 53 -23.23 2.07 -22.96
C SER A 53 -22.90 2.54 -21.55
N GLY A 54 -23.43 3.69 -21.10
CA GLY A 54 -23.09 4.30 -19.81
C GLY A 54 -21.60 4.63 -19.64
N CYS A 55 -20.86 4.88 -20.73
CA CYS A 55 -19.42 5.13 -20.67
C CYS A 55 -19.14 6.60 -20.30
N SER A 56 -18.29 6.84 -19.28
CA SER A 56 -17.79 8.18 -18.95
C SER A 56 -17.01 8.82 -20.11
N GLY A 57 -16.36 7.97 -20.91
CA GLY A 57 -15.48 8.39 -21.99
C GLY A 57 -14.13 8.93 -21.51
N GLU A 58 -13.78 8.67 -20.25
CA GLU A 58 -12.48 8.97 -19.68
C GLU A 58 -11.74 7.66 -19.39
N ARG A 59 -10.43 7.66 -19.64
CA ARG A 59 -9.58 6.51 -19.30
C ARG A 59 -9.42 6.46 -17.78
N ASP A 60 -9.68 5.31 -17.18
CA ASP A 60 -9.34 5.07 -15.78
C ASP A 60 -7.80 5.01 -15.62
N LYS A 61 -7.22 6.13 -15.18
CA LYS A 61 -5.77 6.28 -14.98
C LYS A 61 -5.27 5.46 -13.77
N ALA A 62 -6.16 5.09 -12.84
CA ALA A 62 -5.79 4.42 -11.58
C ALA A 62 -6.16 2.92 -11.59
N LYS A 63 -6.48 2.36 -12.76
CA LYS A 63 -6.82 0.95 -12.92
C LYS A 63 -5.67 0.06 -12.45
N PHE A 64 -5.98 -0.92 -11.60
CA PHE A 64 -5.00 -1.89 -11.13
C PHE A 64 -4.47 -2.76 -12.27
N VAL A 65 -3.13 -2.85 -12.39
CA VAL A 65 -2.42 -3.74 -13.31
C VAL A 65 -1.62 -4.74 -12.49
N LYS A 66 -1.76 -6.03 -12.81
CA LYS A 66 -0.98 -7.09 -12.15
C LYS A 66 0.49 -6.92 -12.48
N ARG A 67 1.38 -7.24 -11.54
CA ARG A 67 2.84 -7.11 -11.72
C ARG A 67 3.37 -7.84 -12.97
N ALA A 68 2.78 -8.97 -13.34
CA ALA A 68 3.19 -9.75 -14.52
C ALA A 68 2.85 -9.05 -15.86
N GLU A 69 1.86 -8.16 -15.86
CA GLU A 69 1.38 -7.42 -17.04
C GLU A 69 1.87 -5.96 -17.04
N TYR A 70 2.70 -5.58 -16.07
CA TYR A 70 3.18 -4.21 -15.90
C TYR A 70 4.30 -3.92 -16.91
N ASP A 71 3.97 -3.12 -17.93
CA ASP A 71 4.88 -2.75 -19.01
C ASP A 71 5.38 -1.29 -18.88
N ALA A 72 6.31 -0.91 -19.76
CA ALA A 72 6.85 0.45 -19.79
C ALA A 72 5.77 1.50 -20.09
N ASN A 73 4.72 1.16 -20.85
CA ASN A 73 3.62 2.09 -21.14
C ASN A 73 2.77 2.38 -19.90
N THR A 74 2.49 1.35 -19.10
CA THR A 74 1.79 1.47 -17.81
C THR A 74 2.61 2.33 -16.85
N LEU A 75 3.93 2.13 -16.78
CA LEU A 75 4.83 2.97 -16.00
C LEU A 75 4.78 4.45 -16.43
N MET A 76 4.84 4.73 -17.73
CA MET A 76 4.77 6.09 -18.25
C MET A 76 3.40 6.74 -17.98
N SER A 77 2.32 5.95 -18.08
CA SER A 77 0.97 6.38 -17.71
C SER A 77 0.89 6.75 -16.23
N ASP A 78 1.44 5.92 -15.34
CA ASP A 78 1.48 6.17 -13.90
C ASP A 78 2.31 7.41 -13.57
N TYR A 79 3.48 7.56 -14.20
CA TYR A 79 4.33 8.73 -14.04
C TYR A 79 3.59 10.02 -14.45
N GLY A 80 2.95 10.02 -15.61
CA GLY A 80 2.15 11.15 -16.08
C GLY A 80 0.99 11.47 -15.13
N PHE A 81 0.30 10.45 -14.62
CA PHE A 81 -0.76 10.62 -13.63
C PHE A 81 -0.25 11.28 -12.35
N LEU A 82 0.89 10.83 -11.81
CA LEU A 82 1.49 11.44 -10.61
C LEU A 82 1.94 12.88 -10.87
N GLN A 83 2.42 13.19 -12.07
CA GLN A 83 2.82 14.55 -12.44
C GLN A 83 1.59 15.47 -12.57
N ASP A 84 0.50 15.00 -13.16
CA ASP A 84 -0.78 15.73 -13.22
C ASP A 84 -1.29 16.04 -11.81
N LEU A 85 -1.31 15.04 -10.92
CA LEU A 85 -1.70 15.23 -9.53
C LEU A 85 -0.81 16.23 -8.80
N ALA A 86 0.50 16.20 -9.03
CA ALA A 86 1.43 17.16 -8.43
C ALA A 86 1.11 18.59 -8.88
N ARG A 87 0.84 18.79 -10.18
CA ARG A 87 0.43 20.10 -10.73
C ARG A 87 -0.90 20.55 -10.13
N ASP A 88 -1.88 19.67 -10.03
CA ASP A 88 -3.17 19.98 -9.43
C ASP A 88 -3.03 20.41 -7.96
N CYS A 89 -2.20 19.70 -7.18
CA CYS A 89 -1.89 20.11 -5.82
C CYS A 89 -1.22 21.49 -5.74
N THR A 90 -0.30 21.80 -6.65
CA THR A 90 0.34 23.12 -6.72
C THR A 90 -0.66 24.21 -7.07
N ASN A 91 -1.52 23.99 -8.07
CA ASN A 91 -2.55 24.94 -8.47
C ASN A 91 -3.53 25.22 -7.33
N LEU A 92 -4.00 24.17 -6.65
CA LEU A 92 -4.88 24.29 -5.48
C LEU A 92 -4.20 25.05 -4.33
N SER A 93 -2.89 24.86 -4.14
CA SER A 93 -2.15 25.62 -3.13
C SER A 93 -2.07 27.11 -3.47
N HIS A 94 -1.83 27.45 -4.73
CA HIS A 94 -1.78 28.83 -5.20
C HIS A 94 -3.17 29.50 -5.09
N ASP A 95 -4.22 28.82 -5.53
CA ASP A 95 -5.61 29.29 -5.40
C ASP A 95 -6.01 29.54 -3.94
N ALA A 96 -5.53 28.70 -3.01
CA ALA A 96 -5.78 28.87 -1.58
C ALA A 96 -5.04 30.09 -0.99
N GLU A 97 -3.81 30.32 -1.44
CA GLU A 97 -3.01 31.50 -1.07
C GLU A 97 -3.65 32.79 -1.58
N GLU A 98 -4.07 32.85 -2.84
CA GLU A 98 -4.77 34.01 -3.42
C GLU A 98 -6.08 34.33 -2.69
N ARG A 99 -6.81 33.30 -2.24
CA ARG A 99 -8.04 33.47 -1.44
C ARG A 99 -7.79 33.84 0.02
N GLY A 100 -6.53 34.07 0.42
CA GLY A 100 -6.17 34.46 1.79
C GLY A 100 -6.40 33.35 2.82
N VAL A 101 -6.58 32.10 2.38
CA VAL A 101 -6.69 30.94 3.28
C VAL A 101 -5.28 30.63 3.77
N LYS A 102 -4.90 31.21 4.92
CA LYS A 102 -3.58 31.00 5.54
C LYS A 102 -3.21 29.52 5.54
N GLY A 103 -2.23 29.19 4.71
CA GLY A 103 -1.50 27.92 4.61
C GLY A 103 -2.20 26.72 5.23
N ARG A 104 -3.13 26.11 4.49
CA ARG A 104 -3.34 24.67 4.74
C ARG A 104 -2.06 24.00 4.25
N GLN A 105 -1.20 23.61 5.19
CA GLN A 105 -0.17 22.61 4.93
C GLN A 105 -0.81 21.49 4.09
N PRO A 106 -0.09 20.93 3.09
CA PRO A 106 -0.60 19.82 2.29
C PRO A 106 -1.24 18.83 3.23
N PRO A 107 -2.48 18.36 2.98
CA PRO A 107 -3.36 17.77 4.00
C PRO A 107 -2.58 16.78 4.85
N GLY A 108 -2.07 17.28 5.97
CA GLY A 108 -1.26 16.50 6.88
C GLY A 108 -2.16 15.40 7.39
N ILE A 109 -1.57 14.27 7.78
CA ILE A 109 -2.34 13.20 8.39
C ILE A 109 -3.06 13.79 9.62
N VAL A 110 -4.38 13.94 9.51
CA VAL A 110 -5.20 14.51 10.57
C VAL A 110 -5.34 13.45 11.65
N LEU A 111 -4.58 13.63 12.73
CA LEU A 111 -4.62 12.73 13.86
C LEU A 111 -5.89 12.94 14.68
N ASN A 112 -6.53 11.84 15.06
CA ASN A 112 -7.64 11.88 16.01
C ASN A 112 -7.12 12.23 17.43
N ARG A 113 -8.04 12.52 18.36
CA ARG A 113 -7.68 12.92 19.74
C ARG A 113 -6.83 11.87 20.46
N ALA A 114 -7.11 10.58 20.24
CA ALA A 114 -6.36 9.48 20.86
C ALA A 114 -4.92 9.41 20.33
N GLN A 115 -4.74 9.49 19.01
CA GLN A 115 -3.43 9.52 18.36
C GLN A 115 -2.62 10.75 18.78
N LYS A 116 -3.24 11.94 18.87
CA LYS A 116 -2.58 13.15 19.39
C LYS A 116 -2.06 12.95 20.82
N ASN A 117 -2.87 12.33 21.68
CA ASN A 117 -2.48 12.00 23.05
C ASN A 117 -1.30 11.03 23.08
N ILE A 118 -1.32 9.99 22.24
CA ILE A 118 -0.21 9.03 22.11
C ILE A 118 1.08 9.73 21.68
N VAL A 119 1.05 10.57 20.63
CA VAL A 119 2.23 11.32 20.16
C VAL A 119 2.76 12.24 21.26
N ALA A 120 1.88 12.97 21.94
CA ALA A 120 2.27 13.90 22.99
C ALA A 120 2.97 13.18 24.14
N ARG A 121 2.37 12.10 24.67
CA ARG A 121 2.95 11.33 25.78
C ARG A 121 4.21 10.58 25.40
N ALA A 122 4.28 10.02 24.19
CA ALA A 122 5.49 9.39 23.68
C ALA A 122 6.66 10.38 23.64
N LYS A 123 6.41 11.61 23.19
CA LYS A 123 7.43 12.66 23.16
C LYS A 123 7.81 13.14 24.56
N SER A 124 6.83 13.50 25.39
CA SER A 124 7.12 14.11 26.70
C SER A 124 7.64 13.13 27.73
N GLU A 125 7.11 11.91 27.77
CA GLU A 125 7.42 10.96 28.84
C GLU A 125 8.47 9.90 28.44
N ARG A 126 8.70 9.68 27.14
CA ARG A 126 9.64 8.65 26.64
C ARG A 126 10.62 9.17 25.59
N GLN A 127 10.54 10.45 25.22
CA GLN A 127 11.39 11.06 24.19
C GLN A 127 11.32 10.35 22.83
N VAL A 128 10.18 9.69 22.54
CA VAL A 128 9.94 8.98 21.28
C VAL A 128 9.11 9.85 20.33
N TYR A 129 9.61 10.00 19.11
CA TYR A 129 8.91 10.72 18.04
C TYR A 129 8.09 9.75 17.19
N ILE A 130 6.77 9.83 17.28
CA ILE A 130 5.85 9.02 16.49
C ILE A 130 5.37 9.80 15.27
N ARG A 131 5.54 9.22 14.08
CA ARG A 131 4.91 9.68 12.83
C ARG A 131 3.90 8.62 12.38
N TYR A 132 2.64 9.02 12.25
CA TYR A 132 1.62 8.15 11.69
C TYR A 132 1.75 8.09 10.17
N MET A 133 1.36 6.94 9.61
CA MET A 133 1.15 6.74 8.17
C MET A 133 -0.27 7.18 7.78
N SER A 134 -0.51 7.40 6.49
CA SER A 134 -1.85 7.76 6.02
C SER A 134 -2.85 6.59 6.20
N PRO A 135 -4.16 6.87 6.37
CA PRO A 135 -5.15 5.83 6.66
C PRO A 135 -5.27 4.71 5.60
N GLY A 136 -4.89 4.99 4.35
CA GLY A 136 -4.92 4.03 3.25
C GLY A 136 -3.79 3.00 3.28
N ILE A 137 -2.71 3.24 4.04
CA ILE A 137 -1.54 2.37 4.08
C ILE A 137 -1.79 1.17 5.01
N GLN A 138 -1.42 -0.04 4.57
CA GLN A 138 -1.62 -1.28 5.34
C GLN A 138 -0.98 -1.22 6.74
N ARG A 139 0.23 -0.64 6.87
CA ARG A 139 0.87 -0.42 8.17
C ARG A 139 0.02 0.43 9.13
N HIS A 140 -0.72 1.42 8.64
CA HIS A 140 -1.64 2.20 9.47
C HIS A 140 -2.78 1.32 9.99
N LYS A 141 -3.36 0.47 9.12
CA LYS A 141 -4.46 -0.44 9.48
C LYS A 141 -4.05 -1.49 10.52
N VAL A 142 -2.83 -2.01 10.41
CA VAL A 142 -2.33 -3.05 11.32
C VAL A 142 -1.81 -2.47 12.65
N ASN A 143 -1.47 -1.17 12.70
CA ASN A 143 -0.95 -0.53 13.91
C ASN A 143 -2.03 -0.42 15.01
N LYS A 144 -1.86 -1.19 16.08
CA LYS A 144 -2.72 -1.19 17.28
C LYS A 144 -2.05 -0.49 18.47
N THR A 145 -1.06 0.38 18.22
CA THR A 145 -0.37 1.14 19.27
C THR A 145 -1.36 2.05 19.99
N LEU A 146 -1.40 1.97 21.31
CA LEU A 146 -2.35 2.70 22.15
C LEU A 146 -1.73 3.18 23.45
N TRP A 147 -2.39 4.15 24.07
CA TRP A 147 -2.09 4.58 25.43
C TRP A 147 -3.00 3.88 26.43
N ALA A 148 -2.43 3.08 27.33
CA ALA A 148 -3.17 2.40 28.39
C ALA A 148 -3.23 3.28 29.64
N SER A 149 -4.32 4.04 29.79
CA SER A 149 -4.51 4.95 30.93
C SER A 149 -4.48 4.26 32.30
N SER A 150 -4.97 3.02 32.39
CA SER A 150 -5.03 2.26 33.66
C SER A 150 -3.68 1.99 34.29
N ARG A 151 -2.60 1.98 33.49
CA ARG A 151 -1.23 1.72 33.96
C ARG A 151 -0.24 2.83 33.59
N SER A 152 -0.73 3.90 32.97
CA SER A 152 0.09 5.00 32.43
C SER A 152 1.23 4.51 31.53
N ARG A 153 0.90 3.66 30.54
CA ARG A 153 1.90 3.01 29.67
C ARG A 153 1.54 3.12 28.20
N LEU A 154 2.58 3.27 27.39
CA LEU A 154 2.47 3.03 25.95
C LEU A 154 2.46 1.54 25.67
N VAL A 155 1.51 1.12 24.85
CA VAL A 155 1.37 -0.26 24.37
C VAL A 155 1.64 -0.24 22.88
N TRP A 156 2.71 -0.89 22.46
CA TRP A 156 3.24 -0.83 21.12
C TRP A 156 2.78 -1.99 20.25
N THR A 157 2.70 -1.70 18.96
CA THR A 157 2.73 -2.68 17.87
C THR A 157 4.13 -2.66 17.26
N LEU A 158 4.81 -3.80 17.26
CA LEU A 158 6.17 -3.96 16.79
C LEU A 158 6.15 -4.80 15.50
N GLU A 159 6.80 -4.31 14.46
CA GLU A 159 7.13 -5.08 13.26
C GLU A 159 8.58 -5.53 13.38
N ILE A 160 8.81 -6.84 13.39
CA ILE A 160 10.13 -7.44 13.56
C ILE A 160 10.52 -8.06 12.25
N VAL A 161 11.74 -7.76 11.80
CA VAL A 161 12.31 -8.32 10.59
C VAL A 161 13.64 -8.97 10.93
N VAL A 162 13.80 -10.25 10.59
CA VAL A 162 15.04 -11.01 10.77
C VAL A 162 15.56 -11.39 9.38
N PRO A 163 16.51 -10.62 8.82
CA PRO A 163 16.94 -10.79 7.44
C PRO A 163 17.56 -12.15 7.13
N GLU A 164 18.15 -12.82 8.12
CA GLU A 164 18.80 -14.12 7.90
C GLU A 164 17.80 -15.27 7.70
N LEU A 165 16.52 -15.08 8.05
CA LEU A 165 15.47 -16.07 7.81
C LEU A 165 14.96 -15.95 6.37
N GLY A 166 14.75 -17.10 5.71
CA GLY A 166 14.33 -17.16 4.31
C GLY A 166 13.03 -16.40 4.00
N ALA A 167 12.82 -16.07 2.72
CA ALA A 167 11.67 -15.30 2.26
C ALA A 167 10.34 -15.94 2.72
N GLY A 168 9.51 -15.16 3.40
CA GLY A 168 8.19 -15.59 3.90
C GLY A 168 8.14 -15.93 5.39
N LEU A 169 9.28 -16.13 6.04
CA LEU A 169 9.39 -16.33 7.49
C LEU A 169 10.20 -15.22 8.17
N ASN A 170 10.53 -14.14 7.49
CA ASN A 170 11.45 -13.13 8.01
C ASN A 170 10.75 -11.95 8.69
N LYS A 171 9.41 -11.93 8.77
CA LYS A 171 8.64 -10.79 9.25
C LYS A 171 7.48 -11.20 10.15
N TRP A 172 7.38 -10.57 11.30
CA TRP A 172 6.28 -10.74 12.26
C TRP A 172 5.77 -9.40 12.76
N ILE A 173 4.49 -9.36 13.10
CA ILE A 173 3.88 -8.22 13.75
C ILE A 173 3.34 -8.69 15.08
N GLU A 174 3.80 -8.05 16.14
CA GLU A 174 3.42 -8.36 17.51
C GLU A 174 2.82 -7.13 18.19
N THR A 175 1.77 -7.34 18.99
CA THR A 175 1.00 -6.26 19.61
C THR A 175 0.89 -6.48 21.12
N GLY A 176 0.67 -5.40 21.87
CA GLY A 176 0.49 -5.52 23.32
C GLY A 176 1.78 -5.40 24.13
N PHE A 177 2.88 -4.95 23.52
CA PHE A 177 4.16 -4.78 24.21
C PHE A 177 4.21 -3.44 24.91
N HIS A 178 4.41 -3.44 26.22
CA HIS A 178 4.50 -2.21 26.98
C HIS A 178 5.92 -1.63 26.94
N ASP A 179 6.02 -0.33 27.12
CA ASP A 179 7.28 0.44 27.19
C ASP A 179 8.28 -0.01 28.28
N VAL A 180 7.86 -0.84 29.23
CA VAL A 180 8.75 -1.44 30.26
C VAL A 180 9.07 -2.91 30.01
N CYS A 181 8.49 -3.53 28.98
CA CYS A 181 8.84 -4.90 28.59
C CYS A 181 10.25 -4.93 28.03
N GLN A 182 10.99 -5.98 28.34
CA GLN A 182 12.32 -6.18 27.76
C GLN A 182 12.20 -6.80 26.38
N VAL A 183 13.20 -6.57 25.53
CA VAL A 183 13.29 -7.24 24.24
C VAL A 183 13.37 -8.76 24.42
N GLY A 184 13.90 -9.26 25.54
CA GLY A 184 13.88 -10.69 25.88
C GLY A 184 12.46 -11.28 26.01
N ASP A 185 11.50 -10.50 26.53
CA ASP A 185 10.09 -10.93 26.62
C ASP A 185 9.46 -11.13 25.23
N LEU A 186 9.90 -10.32 24.27
CA LEU A 186 9.48 -10.41 22.86
C LEU A 186 9.97 -11.71 22.23
N TRP A 187 11.27 -12.01 22.38
CA TRP A 187 11.87 -13.25 21.88
C TRP A 187 11.27 -14.48 22.54
N THR A 188 11.04 -14.42 23.85
CA THR A 188 10.40 -15.52 24.58
C THR A 188 9.03 -15.83 23.98
N ARG A 189 8.20 -14.82 23.72
CA ARG A 189 6.90 -15.05 23.06
C ARG A 189 7.02 -15.57 21.63
N LEU A 190 7.96 -15.05 20.84
CA LEU A 190 8.14 -15.49 19.45
C LEU A 190 8.62 -16.94 19.36
N LEU A 191 9.61 -17.31 20.17
CA LEU A 191 10.22 -18.64 20.15
C LEU A 191 9.33 -19.70 20.79
N HIS A 192 8.59 -19.37 21.87
CA HIS A 192 7.75 -20.34 22.57
C HIS A 192 6.34 -20.47 21.99
N SER A 193 5.85 -19.49 21.23
CA SER A 193 4.45 -19.54 20.77
C SER A 193 4.22 -20.45 19.57
N GLY A 194 5.27 -20.91 18.87
CA GLY A 194 5.12 -21.69 17.62
C GLY A 194 4.29 -20.98 16.55
N ARG A 195 3.94 -19.70 16.75
CA ARG A 195 3.10 -18.93 15.84
C ARG A 195 3.98 -18.47 14.71
N GLY A 196 3.92 -19.21 13.61
CA GLY A 196 4.40 -18.73 12.32
C GLY A 196 3.79 -17.37 11.94
N PRO A 197 4.30 -16.72 10.88
CA PRO A 197 3.88 -15.39 10.46
C PRO A 197 2.36 -15.32 10.31
N ARG A 198 1.71 -14.50 11.14
CA ARG A 198 0.28 -14.24 11.02
C ARG A 198 0.05 -13.37 9.79
N ARG A 199 -0.69 -13.90 8.80
CA ARG A 199 -1.29 -13.10 7.72
C ARG A 199 -2.19 -12.05 8.35
N ALA A 200 -2.25 -10.88 7.73
CA ALA A 200 -2.91 -9.67 8.26
C ALA A 200 -4.43 -9.79 8.47
N ASP A 201 -5.03 -10.94 8.17
CA ASP A 201 -6.46 -11.14 7.99
C ASP A 201 -6.93 -12.32 8.86
N ALA A 202 -6.87 -12.16 10.18
CA ALA A 202 -7.48 -13.11 11.11
C ALA A 202 -8.05 -12.37 12.33
N ASP A 203 -9.32 -12.01 12.22
CA ASP A 203 -10.16 -11.58 13.33
C ASP A 203 -10.40 -12.78 14.27
N GLY A 204 -9.94 -12.66 15.51
CA GLY A 204 -10.04 -13.70 16.51
C GLY A 204 -9.60 -13.16 17.86
N PHE A 205 -10.57 -12.70 18.63
CA PHE A 205 -10.43 -12.25 20.01
C PHE A 205 -10.14 -13.47 20.88
N ASP A 206 -8.96 -13.50 21.52
CA ASP A 206 -8.67 -14.44 22.60
C ASP A 206 -8.23 -13.64 23.84
N GLU A 207 -9.22 -13.41 24.70
CA GLU A 207 -9.08 -12.80 26.01
C GLU A 207 -8.53 -13.82 26.99
N ALA A 208 -7.21 -13.98 27.01
CA ALA A 208 -6.53 -14.75 28.05
C ALA A 208 -5.16 -14.15 28.38
N LEU A 209 -5.16 -13.14 29.27
CA LEU A 209 -3.96 -12.79 30.02
C LEU A 209 -3.88 -13.71 31.25
N PRO A 210 -2.84 -14.56 31.41
CA PRO A 210 -2.63 -15.21 32.69
C PRO A 210 -2.15 -14.16 33.69
N ARG A 211 -3.01 -13.87 34.66
CA ARG A 211 -2.60 -13.27 35.95
C ARG A 211 -1.70 -14.29 36.65
N LYS A 212 -0.42 -13.98 36.84
CA LYS A 212 0.35 -14.33 38.05
C LYS A 212 1.66 -13.54 38.07
N ARG A 213 1.90 -12.87 39.20
CA ARG A 213 3.18 -12.26 39.55
C ARG A 213 4.18 -13.39 39.77
N ALA A 214 5.24 -13.46 38.98
CA ALA A 214 6.41 -14.24 39.35
C ALA A 214 7.21 -13.42 40.36
N ARG A 215 7.39 -13.98 41.57
CA ARG A 215 8.43 -13.54 42.51
C ARG A 215 9.78 -13.84 41.85
N ASN A 216 10.74 -12.93 42.02
CA ASN A 216 12.13 -13.16 41.66
C ASN A 216 12.67 -14.30 42.53
N ASP A 217 12.72 -15.51 42.01
CA ASP A 217 13.58 -16.57 42.54
C ASP A 217 14.85 -16.62 41.67
N PRO A 218 16.05 -16.66 42.27
CA PRO A 218 17.30 -16.72 41.51
C PRO A 218 17.40 -18.07 40.80
N VAL A 219 17.61 -18.02 39.48
CA VAL A 219 17.83 -19.19 38.62
C VAL A 219 19.14 -19.87 39.04
N ARG A 220 19.04 -21.10 39.57
CA ARG A 220 20.19 -21.97 39.84
C ARG A 220 20.56 -22.70 38.55
N ILE A 221 21.62 -22.24 37.89
CA ILE A 221 22.21 -22.94 36.75
C ILE A 221 23.04 -24.10 37.30
N GLN A 222 22.63 -25.35 37.04
CA GLN A 222 23.50 -26.51 37.19
C GLN A 222 24.24 -26.69 35.88
N LEU A 223 25.56 -26.53 35.90
CA LEU A 223 26.44 -26.96 34.83
C LEU A 223 26.68 -28.46 35.03
N THR A 224 26.19 -29.29 34.11
CA THR A 224 26.67 -30.67 33.99
C THR A 224 27.98 -30.63 33.23
N SER A 225 29.07 -30.93 33.94
CA SER A 225 30.36 -31.28 33.36
C SER A 225 30.25 -32.69 32.77
N ASP A 226 30.31 -32.78 31.44
CA ASP A 226 30.61 -34.02 30.73
C ASP A 226 32.14 -34.13 30.63
N ASP A 227 32.72 -34.98 31.48
CA ASP A 227 34.07 -35.52 31.32
C ASP A 227 33.94 -37.02 31.00
N GLY A 228 34.59 -37.46 29.91
CA GLY A 228 34.98 -38.86 29.68
C GLY A 228 34.13 -39.65 28.69
#